data_AF-A0A174RI95-F1
#
_entry.id   AF-A0A174RI95-F1
#
_cell.length_a   1.000
_cell.length_b   1.000
_cell.length_c   1.000
_cell.angle_alpha   90.00
_cell.angle_beta   90.00
_cell.angle_gamma   90.00
#
_symmetry.space_group_name_H-M   'P 1'
#
loop_
_entity.id
_entity.type
_entity.pdbx_description
1 polymer ?
#
loop_
_entity_poly.entity_id
_entity_poly.type
_entity_poly.pdbx_seq_one_letter_code
_entity_poly.pdbx_strand_id
1 'polypeptide(L)'
;MNAKINKLRSELDKNKNKISELQSRNREIERQITELENNDILELIHAHSLDIAQLAALIQTMKTDPAAVMRGEMEEPDHEEI
;
A
#
# COMPACT_ATOMS: atom_id res chain seq x y z
N MET A 1 -5.96 -21.97 47.11
CA MET A 1 -6.10 -21.73 45.66
C MET A 1 -5.44 -22.89 44.90
N ASN A 2 -6.05 -23.41 43.82
CA ASN A 2 -5.53 -24.59 43.11
C ASN A 2 -4.27 -24.25 42.30
N ALA A 3 -3.13 -24.88 42.59
CA ALA A 3 -1.85 -24.59 41.95
C ALA A 3 -1.85 -24.82 40.42
N LYS A 4 -2.65 -25.76 39.91
CA LYS A 4 -2.80 -26.01 38.47
C LYS A 4 -3.50 -24.84 37.78
N ILE A 5 -4.52 -24.26 38.42
CA ILE A 5 -5.23 -23.09 37.90
C ILE A 5 -4.28 -21.89 37.80
N ASN A 6 -3.40 -21.68 38.79
CA ASN A 6 -2.45 -20.57 38.77
C ASN A 6 -1.43 -20.70 37.63
N LYS A 7 -0.93 -21.91 37.36
CA LYS A 7 -0.04 -22.17 36.22
C LYS A 7 -0.72 -21.88 34.88
N LEU A 8 -1.94 -22.38 34.69
CA LEU A 8 -2.70 -22.14 33.46
C LEU A 8 -3.02 -20.66 33.24
N ARG A 9 -3.31 -19.90 34.30
CA ARG A 9 -3.50 -18.45 34.21
C ARG A 9 -2.23 -17.73 33.76
N SER A 10 -1.08 -18.07 34.34
CA SER A 10 0.20 -17.48 33.94
C SER A 10 0.56 -17.80 32.48
N GLU A 11 0.29 -19.02 32.02
CA GLU A 11 0.50 -19.40 30.63
C GLU A 11 -0.45 -18.67 29.68
N LEU A 12 -1.73 -18.53 30.05
CA LEU A 12 -2.71 -17.75 29.29
C LEU A 12 -2.27 -16.29 29.15
N ASP A 13 -1.78 -15.66 30.22
CA ASP A 13 -1.34 -14.26 30.18
C ASP A 13 -0.10 -14.09 29.29
N LYS A 14 0.85 -15.04 29.33
CA LYS A 14 2.00 -15.06 28.41
C LYS A 14 1.54 -15.17 26.96
N ASN A 15 0.58 -16.05 26.68
CA ASN A 15 0.06 -16.22 25.32
C ASN A 15 -0.67 -14.97 24.84
N LYS A 16 -1.46 -14.31 25.69
CA LYS A 16 -2.11 -13.03 25.37
C LYS A 16 -1.10 -11.94 25.04
N ASN A 17 -0.05 -11.81 25.86
CA ASN A 17 1.02 -10.85 25.60
C ASN A 17 1.70 -11.17 24.26
N LYS A 18 1.99 -12.45 23.99
CA LYS A 18 2.63 -12.84 22.73
C LYS A 18 1.77 -12.55 21.51
N ILE A 19 0.46 -12.79 21.61
CA ILE A 19 -0.50 -12.45 20.56
C ILE A 19 -0.49 -10.94 20.30
N SER A 20 -0.49 -10.12 21.35
CA SER A 20 -0.46 -8.66 21.22
C SER A 20 0.82 -8.17 20.54
N GLU A 21 1.98 -8.71 20.91
CA GLU A 21 3.26 -8.42 20.24
C GLU A 21 3.22 -8.78 18.75
N LEU A 22 2.75 -9.99 18.42
CA LEU A 22 2.67 -10.46 17.04
C LEU A 22 1.70 -9.61 16.21
N GLN A 23 0.55 -9.22 16.78
CA GLN A 23 -0.39 -8.33 16.11
C GLN A 23 0.22 -6.95 15.84
N SER A 24 0.98 -6.41 16.79
CA SER A 24 1.70 -5.14 16.59
C SER A 24 2.74 -5.27 15.47
N ARG A 25 3.48 -6.38 15.44
CA ARG A 25 4.47 -6.63 14.38
C ARG A 25 3.82 -6.78 13.01
N ASN A 26 2.67 -7.46 12.92
CA ASN A 26 1.93 -7.60 11.67
C ASN A 26 1.50 -6.25 11.11
N ARG A 27 0.96 -5.35 11.95
CA ARG A 27 0.58 -3.99 11.52
C ARG A 27 1.76 -3.21 10.97
N GLU A 28 2.94 -3.36 11.59
CA GLU A 28 4.15 -2.71 11.07
C GLU A 28 4.61 -3.30 9.75
N ILE A 29 4.51 -4.63 9.57
CA ILE A 29 4.83 -5.28 8.30
C ILE A 29 3.84 -4.82 7.21
N GLU A 30 2.54 -4.77 7.50
CA GLU A 30 1.52 -4.26 6.58
C GLU A 30 1.84 -2.82 6.15
N ARG A 31 2.23 -1.96 7.10
CA ARG A 31 2.67 -0.58 6.80
C ARG A 31 3.87 -0.55 5.86
N GLN A 32 4.90 -1.36 6.14
CA GLN A 32 6.10 -1.43 5.32
C GLN A 32 5.81 -1.93 3.90
N ILE A 33 4.91 -2.90 3.75
CA ILE A 33 4.45 -3.37 2.44
C ILE A 33 3.81 -2.22 1.66
N THR A 34 2.84 -1.51 2.26
CA THR A 34 2.19 -0.38 1.59
C THR A 34 3.18 0.74 1.23
N GLU A 35 4.14 1.04 2.10
CA GLU A 35 5.17 2.05 1.82
C GLU A 35 6.06 1.65 0.63
N LEU A 36 6.46 0.37 0.54
CA LEU A 36 7.24 -0.13 -0.60
C LEU A 36 6.42 -0.12 -1.90
N GLU A 37 5.18 -0.58 -1.88
CA GLU A 37 4.30 -0.55 -3.06
C GLU A 37 4.08 0.89 -3.56
N ASN A 38 3.93 1.85 -2.66
CA ASN A 38 3.81 3.27 -3.02
C ASN A 38 5.11 3.81 -3.65
N ASN A 39 6.27 3.42 -3.12
CA ASN A 39 7.55 3.82 -3.69
C ASN A 39 7.76 3.22 -5.08
N ASP A 40 7.41 1.95 -5.28
CA ASP A 40 7.47 1.29 -6.59
C ASP A 40 6.60 2.01 -7.63
N ILE A 41 5.40 2.46 -7.24
CA ILE A 41 4.54 3.30 -8.10
C ILE A 41 5.24 4.61 -8.48
N LEU A 42 5.87 5.29 -7.52
CA LEU A 42 6.60 6.54 -7.77
C LEU A 42 7.81 6.33 -8.68
N GLU A 43 8.56 5.23 -8.50
CA GLU A 43 9.68 4.88 -9.36
C GLU A 43 9.23 4.64 -10.81
N LEU A 44 8.11 3.94 -11.01
CA LEU A 44 7.53 3.73 -12.34
C LEU A 44 7.13 5.05 -13.01
N ILE A 45 6.48 5.94 -12.27
CA ILE A 45 6.06 7.25 -12.78
C ILE A 45 7.28 8.07 -13.23
N HIS A 46 8.31 8.17 -12.38
CA HIS A 46 9.54 8.89 -12.70
C HIS A 46 10.29 8.26 -13.88
N ALA A 47 10.37 6.92 -13.96
CA ALA A 47 11.01 6.22 -15.07
C ALA A 47 10.36 6.52 -16.43
N HIS A 48 9.07 6.83 -16.44
CA HIS A 48 8.31 7.19 -17.64
C HIS A 48 8.14 8.70 -17.82
N SER A 49 8.83 9.52 -17.00
CA SER A 49 8.71 10.99 -16.99
C SER A 49 7.26 11.49 -16.89
N LEU A 50 6.38 10.68 -16.28
CA LEU A 50 5.00 11.05 -16.04
C LEU A 50 4.95 11.95 -14.80
N ASP A 51 4.10 12.96 -14.83
CA ASP A 51 3.71 13.68 -13.63
C ASP A 51 2.41 13.11 -13.03
N ILE A 52 2.03 13.60 -11.84
CA ILE A 52 0.83 13.14 -11.13
C ILE A 52 -0.45 13.46 -11.91
N ALA A 53 -0.50 14.58 -12.64
CA ALA A 53 -1.66 14.98 -13.43
C ALA A 53 -1.83 14.08 -14.66
N GLN A 54 -0.74 13.74 -15.33
CA GLN A 54 -0.71 12.82 -16.46
C GLN A 54 -1.10 11.40 -16.04
N LEU A 55 -0.62 10.93 -14.88
CA LEU A 55 -1.08 9.66 -14.31
C LEU A 55 -2.58 9.68 -13.99
N ALA A 56 -3.07 10.77 -13.40
CA ALA A 56 -4.49 10.91 -13.10
C ALA A 56 -5.35 10.90 -14.37
N ALA A 57 -4.91 11.59 -15.44
CA ALA A 57 -5.53 11.57 -16.75
C ALA A 57 -5.53 10.15 -17.35
N LEU A 58 -4.40 9.44 -17.28
CA LEU A 58 -4.30 8.06 -17.73
C LEU A 58 -5.28 7.14 -17.00
N ILE A 59 -5.38 7.24 -15.67
CA ILE A 59 -6.33 6.46 -14.87
C ILE A 59 -7.78 6.80 -15.25
N GLN A 60 -8.10 8.06 -15.52
CA GLN A 60 -9.43 8.45 -15.97
C GLN A 60 -9.75 7.85 -17.34
N THR A 61 -8.85 7.99 -18.32
CA THR A 61 -9.00 7.41 -19.66
C THR A 61 -9.16 5.89 -19.59
N MET A 62 -8.38 5.19 -18.75
CA MET A 62 -8.54 3.75 -18.53
C MET A 62 -9.92 3.38 -17.97
N LYS A 63 -10.54 4.22 -17.14
CA LYS A 63 -11.88 3.98 -16.58
C LYS A 63 -12.99 4.24 -17.59
N THR A 64 -12.81 5.22 -18.48
CA THR A 64 -13.85 5.65 -19.43
C THR A 64 -13.78 4.93 -20.78
N ASP A 65 -12.57 4.73 -21.31
CA ASP A 65 -12.31 3.99 -22.55
C ASP A 65 -10.94 3.25 -22.46
N PRO A 66 -10.90 2.03 -21.90
CA PRO A 66 -9.69 1.22 -21.82
C PRO A 66 -9.03 0.97 -23.18
N ALA A 67 -9.80 0.99 -24.27
CA ALA A 67 -9.27 0.75 -25.61
C ALA A 67 -8.49 1.97 -26.15
N ALA A 68 -8.79 3.20 -25.70
CA ALA A 68 -8.04 4.40 -26.06
C ALA A 68 -6.59 4.36 -25.56
N VAL A 69 -6.38 3.86 -24.34
CA VAL A 69 -5.05 3.69 -23.75
C VAL A 69 -4.19 2.72 -24.56
N MET A 70 -4.80 1.63 -25.06
CA MET A 70 -4.11 0.65 -25.91
C MET A 70 -3.78 1.18 -27.31
N ARG A 71 -4.46 2.24 -27.78
CA ARG A 71 -4.18 2.92 -29.06
C ARG A 71 -3.07 3.96 -28.95
N GLY A 72 -2.60 4.29 -27.73
CA GLY A 72 -1.54 5.28 -27.52
C GLY A 72 -1.99 6.74 -27.70
N GLU A 73 -3.30 6.99 -27.67
CA GLU A 73 -3.89 8.33 -27.76
C GLU A 73 -3.80 9.04 -26.41
N MET A 74 -2.57 9.36 -25.95
CA MET A 74 -2.39 10.36 -24.89
C MET A 74 -2.28 11.72 -25.57
N GLU A 75 -3.31 12.57 -25.44
CA GLU A 75 -3.20 13.98 -25.81
C GLU A 75 -2.11 14.62 -24.96
N GLU A 76 -1.08 15.20 -25.59
CA GLU A 76 -0.08 15.98 -24.88
C GLU A 76 -0.77 17.17 -24.19
N PRO A 77 -0.69 17.32 -22.87
CA PRO A 77 -1.19 18.52 -22.23
C PRO A 77 -0.24 19.68 -22.58
N ASP A 78 -0.79 20.78 -23.08
CA ASP A 78 -0.08 22.05 -23.27
C ASP A 78 0.52 22.48 -21.92
N HIS A 79 1.82 22.27 -21.75
CA HIS A 79 2.57 22.79 -20.62
C HIS A 79 2.84 24.28 -20.89
N GLU A 80 1.96 25.17 -20.40
CA GLU A 80 2.28 26.59 -20.30
C GLU A 80 3.37 26.79 -19.24
N GLU A 81 4.60 27.11 -19.68
CA GLU A 81 5.66 27.65 -18.83
C GLU A 81 5.23 29.02 -18.30
N ILE A 82 5.10 29.16 -16.97
CA ILE A 82 4.99 30.45 -16.27
C ILE A 82 6.02 30.50 -15.15
#